data_AF-A0A562RLB4-F1
#
_entry.id   AF-A0A562RLB4-F1
#
_cell.length_a   1.000
_cell.length_b   1.000
_cell.length_c   1.000
_cell.angle_alpha   90.00
_cell.angle_beta   90.00
_cell.angle_gamma   90.00
#
_symmetry.space_group_name_H-M   'P 1'
#
loop_
_entity.id
_entity.type
_entity.pdbx_description
1 polymer ?
#
loop_
_entity_poly.entity_id
_entity_poly.type
_entity_poly.pdbx_seq_one_letter_code
_entity_poly.pdbx_strand_id
1 'polypeptide(L)'
;MMFHWLQKLSSITAWRRILVLYRAWLAVADRSIRKADELGYSDGTGIHRSEVVAIRDGLQPLEKAVARLGAGDRTVLQFDRYSDLEIASRPLFHAVTRQNRIDEGENGIDEHHTPFWFEYRGALAAVSEAWFECSSRIIAPHRLQGTGAIPFSPDLEHYLDTVPLPSELPSVPDPAEPLFVYTGRVPPCSGIWEPVAVPPRKLTLRSLLLIAPPPPPPPFCVVGAMHYLHGGLVAPHAPVSTGEEIDCVDVAWRLLWRDERYRDGSVPATESSYRFAFPRLAPHGAAHPAMRDRTEEKIRLGYLP
;
A
#
# COMPACT_ATOMS: atom_id res chain seq x y z
N MET A 1 -6.25 -16.27 -5.08
CA MET A 1 -6.76 -14.89 -4.90
C MET A 1 -5.69 -13.93 -4.36
N MET A 2 -5.23 -14.08 -3.11
CA MET A 2 -4.22 -13.22 -2.47
C MET A 2 -2.97 -12.95 -3.34
N PHE A 3 -2.41 -14.00 -3.94
CA PHE A 3 -1.23 -13.92 -4.82
C PHE A 3 -1.40 -12.87 -5.93
N HIS A 4 -2.48 -12.96 -6.70
CA HIS A 4 -2.75 -12.03 -7.81
C HIS A 4 -3.12 -10.64 -7.33
N TRP A 5 -3.74 -10.53 -6.15
CA TRP A 5 -3.98 -9.23 -5.54
C TRP A 5 -2.65 -8.53 -5.20
N LEU A 6 -1.69 -9.22 -4.58
CA LEU A 6 -0.36 -8.66 -4.32
C LEU A 6 0.39 -8.29 -5.60
N GLN A 7 0.28 -9.09 -6.68
CA GLN A 7 0.83 -8.73 -7.99
C GLN A 7 0.21 -7.44 -8.54
N LYS A 8 -1.11 -7.28 -8.39
CA LYS A 8 -1.85 -6.08 -8.80
C LYS A 8 -1.39 -4.85 -8.02
N LEU A 9 -1.32 -4.93 -6.69
CA LEU A 9 -0.98 -3.77 -5.85
C LEU A 9 0.47 -3.29 -6.04
N SER A 10 1.40 -4.21 -6.31
CA SER A 10 2.82 -3.89 -6.58
C SER A 10 3.09 -3.39 -8.00
N SER A 11 2.07 -3.33 -8.86
CA SER A 11 2.24 -3.06 -10.30
C SER A 11 2.45 -1.59 -10.65
N ILE A 12 3.22 -1.31 -11.69
CA ILE A 12 3.35 0.04 -12.25
C ILE A 12 2.00 0.60 -12.71
N THR A 13 1.08 -0.25 -13.16
CA THR A 13 -0.28 0.16 -13.53
C THR A 13 -1.04 0.76 -12.33
N ALA A 14 -0.93 0.14 -11.14
CA ALA A 14 -1.53 0.68 -9.91
C ALA A 14 -0.93 2.04 -9.53
N TRP A 15 0.39 2.17 -9.56
CA TRP A 15 1.07 3.40 -9.17
C TRP A 15 0.94 4.54 -10.20
N ARG A 16 0.85 4.22 -11.50
CA ARG A 16 0.49 5.21 -12.53
C ARG A 16 -0.92 5.75 -12.34
N ARG A 17 -1.88 4.89 -11.95
CA ARG A 17 -3.23 5.34 -11.61
C ARG A 17 -3.22 6.34 -10.45
N ILE A 18 -2.47 6.07 -9.38
CA ILE A 18 -2.30 7.01 -8.25
C ILE A 18 -1.72 8.34 -8.75
N LEU A 19 -0.68 8.31 -9.59
CA LEU A 19 -0.08 9.52 -10.15
C LEU A 19 -1.07 10.37 -10.96
N VAL A 20 -1.92 9.74 -11.78
CA VAL A 20 -2.97 10.44 -12.53
C VAL A 20 -3.96 11.13 -11.58
N LEU A 21 -4.41 10.42 -10.54
CA LEU A 21 -5.35 10.97 -9.56
C LEU A 21 -4.72 12.10 -8.73
N TYR A 22 -3.44 11.97 -8.37
CA TYR A 22 -2.69 13.01 -7.68
C TYR A 22 -2.59 14.29 -8.52
N ARG A 23 -2.30 14.17 -9.83
CA ARG A 23 -2.29 15.30 -10.76
C ARG A 23 -3.68 15.94 -10.89
N ALA A 24 -4.74 15.14 -10.90
CA ALA A 24 -6.11 15.67 -10.93
C ALA A 24 -6.43 16.46 -9.66
N TRP A 25 -6.02 15.99 -8.50
CA TRP A 25 -6.16 16.70 -7.23
C TRP A 25 -5.42 18.04 -7.23
N LEU A 26 -4.14 18.05 -7.62
CA LEU A 26 -3.37 19.29 -7.78
C LEU A 26 -4.05 20.27 -8.75
N ALA A 27 -4.53 19.78 -9.89
CA ALA A 27 -5.18 20.61 -10.90
C ALA A 27 -6.47 21.28 -10.39
N VAL A 28 -7.25 20.59 -9.56
CA VAL A 28 -8.43 21.20 -8.92
C VAL A 28 -8.01 22.24 -7.89
N ALA A 29 -7.01 21.94 -7.05
CA ALA A 29 -6.49 22.88 -6.05
C ALA A 29 -5.95 24.17 -6.69
N ASP A 30 -5.19 24.04 -7.78
CA ASP A 30 -4.67 25.18 -8.56
C ASP A 30 -5.80 26.01 -9.18
N ARG A 31 -6.87 25.38 -9.68
CA ARG A 31 -8.04 26.09 -10.22
C ARG A 31 -8.83 26.82 -9.13
N SER A 32 -8.97 26.21 -7.95
CA SER A 32 -9.64 26.81 -6.79
C SER A 32 -8.95 28.10 -6.36
N ILE A 33 -7.63 28.07 -6.15
CA ILE A 33 -6.85 29.26 -5.77
C ILE A 33 -6.96 30.36 -6.82
N ARG A 34 -6.76 30.05 -8.10
CA ARG A 34 -6.87 31.06 -9.16
C ARG A 34 -8.25 31.69 -9.18
N LYS A 35 -9.31 30.89 -8.98
CA LYS A 35 -10.67 31.42 -8.94
C LYS A 35 -10.95 32.25 -7.69
N ALA A 36 -10.41 31.85 -6.55
CA ALA A 36 -10.50 32.64 -5.32
C ALA A 36 -9.82 34.01 -5.51
N ASP A 37 -8.63 34.05 -6.12
CA ASP A 37 -7.93 35.30 -6.42
C ASP A 37 -8.73 36.21 -7.36
N GLU A 38 -9.29 35.66 -8.43
CA GLU A 38 -10.14 36.42 -9.38
C GLU A 38 -11.35 37.06 -8.70
N LEU A 39 -11.88 36.42 -7.66
CA LEU A 39 -13.05 36.87 -6.91
C LEU A 39 -12.69 37.75 -5.69
N GLY A 40 -11.39 37.93 -5.40
CA GLY A 40 -10.92 38.64 -4.20
C GLY A 40 -11.13 37.86 -2.91
N TYR A 41 -11.22 36.53 -2.99
CA TYR A 41 -11.49 35.62 -1.87
C TYR A 41 -10.20 35.04 -1.24
N SER A 42 -9.02 35.57 -1.59
CA SER A 42 -7.72 34.99 -1.21
C SER A 42 -7.55 34.80 0.31
N ASP A 43 -8.14 35.66 1.14
CA ASP A 43 -8.06 35.58 2.60
C ASP A 43 -9.17 34.72 3.24
N GLY A 44 -10.23 34.43 2.49
CA GLY A 44 -11.41 33.67 2.97
C GLY A 44 -11.49 32.24 2.43
N THR A 45 -10.68 31.89 1.43
CA THR A 45 -10.67 30.54 0.86
C THR A 45 -10.04 29.53 1.82
N GLY A 46 -10.65 28.35 1.95
CA GLY A 46 -10.17 27.28 2.81
C GLY A 46 -9.14 26.36 2.15
N ILE A 47 -8.85 26.54 0.86
CA ILE A 47 -7.68 25.97 0.19
C ILE A 47 -6.65 27.09 0.13
N HIS A 48 -5.47 26.90 0.74
CA HIS A 48 -4.46 27.96 0.79
C HIS A 48 -3.34 27.75 -0.24
N ARG A 49 -2.69 28.85 -0.67
CA ARG A 49 -1.54 28.76 -1.60
C ARG A 49 -0.43 27.85 -1.09
N SER A 50 -0.16 27.87 0.21
CA SER A 50 0.82 27.00 0.87
C SER A 50 0.47 25.52 0.73
N GLU A 51 -0.81 25.18 0.75
CA GLU A 51 -1.27 23.81 0.51
C GLU A 51 -1.05 23.39 -0.94
N VAL A 52 -1.39 24.26 -1.90
CA VAL A 52 -1.11 23.97 -3.33
C VAL A 52 0.38 23.79 -3.59
N VAL A 53 1.24 24.58 -2.95
CA VAL A 53 2.70 24.38 -3.00
C VAL A 53 3.08 23.03 -2.41
N ALA A 54 2.58 22.66 -1.23
CA ALA A 54 2.87 21.37 -0.62
C ALA A 54 2.41 20.17 -1.47
N ILE A 55 1.23 20.27 -2.11
CA ILE A 55 0.74 19.24 -3.05
C ILE A 55 1.69 19.13 -4.25
N ARG A 56 2.10 20.27 -4.82
CA ARG A 56 3.04 20.30 -5.95
C ARG A 56 4.40 19.70 -5.58
N ASP A 57 4.90 20.02 -4.39
CA ASP A 57 6.17 19.49 -3.88
C ASP A 57 6.10 17.97 -3.65
N GLY A 58 4.92 17.42 -3.33
CA GLY A 58 4.69 15.97 -3.24
C GLY A 58 4.58 15.26 -4.60
N LEU A 59 4.19 15.98 -5.67
CA LEU A 59 4.03 15.38 -7.00
C LEU A 59 5.36 14.95 -7.61
N GLN A 60 6.41 15.76 -7.51
CA GLN A 60 7.72 15.45 -8.12
C GLN A 60 8.34 14.15 -7.57
N PRO A 61 8.38 13.91 -6.25
CA PRO A 61 8.77 12.61 -5.69
C PRO A 61 7.91 11.46 -6.20
N LEU A 62 6.58 11.63 -6.29
CA LEU A 62 5.70 10.59 -6.81
C LEU A 62 6.02 10.24 -8.27
N GLU A 63 6.25 11.24 -9.12
CA GLU A 63 6.65 11.04 -10.52
C GLU A 63 7.96 10.27 -10.61
N LYS A 64 8.96 10.64 -9.80
CA LYS A 64 10.24 9.95 -9.71
C LYS A 64 10.08 8.50 -9.24
N ALA A 65 9.27 8.26 -8.21
CA ALA A 65 9.01 6.93 -7.69
C ALA A 65 8.35 6.03 -8.74
N VAL A 66 7.33 6.54 -9.44
CA VAL A 66 6.63 5.82 -10.52
C VAL A 66 7.56 5.55 -11.69
N ALA A 67 8.40 6.52 -12.09
CA ALA A 67 9.38 6.31 -13.15
C ALA A 67 10.39 5.21 -12.79
N ARG A 68 10.96 5.26 -11.58
CA ARG A 68 11.88 4.23 -11.07
C ARG A 68 11.21 2.86 -10.98
N LEU A 69 9.97 2.80 -10.47
CA LEU A 69 9.19 1.55 -10.43
C LEU A 69 9.03 0.97 -11.83
N GLY A 70 8.73 1.81 -12.82
CA GLY A 70 8.58 1.42 -14.22
C GLY A 70 9.89 1.03 -14.92
N ALA A 71 11.04 1.36 -14.32
CA ALA A 71 12.36 0.88 -14.75
C ALA A 71 12.79 -0.41 -14.02
N GLY A 72 11.88 -1.01 -13.23
CA GLY A 72 12.14 -2.25 -12.50
C GLY A 72 12.78 -2.06 -11.12
N ASP A 73 12.93 -0.83 -10.63
CA ASP A 73 13.44 -0.56 -9.29
C ASP A 73 12.37 -0.81 -8.23
N ARG A 74 12.51 -1.90 -7.48
CA ARG A 74 11.59 -2.29 -6.40
C ARG A 74 11.87 -1.63 -5.06
N THR A 75 13.02 -0.96 -4.92
CA THR A 75 13.37 -0.27 -3.67
C THR A 75 12.45 0.92 -3.40
N VAL A 76 11.78 1.45 -4.42
CA VAL A 76 10.77 2.52 -4.28
C VAL A 76 9.59 2.14 -3.40
N LEU A 77 9.26 0.85 -3.32
CA LEU A 77 8.16 0.32 -2.50
C LEU A 77 8.60 0.05 -1.05
N GLN A 78 9.90 0.19 -0.77
CA GLN A 78 10.42 0.12 0.59
C GLN A 78 10.13 1.44 1.27
N PHE A 79 9.65 1.34 2.51
CA PHE A 79 9.49 2.53 3.32
C PHE A 79 10.83 2.98 3.87
N ASP A 80 11.12 4.24 3.63
CA ASP A 80 12.17 5.00 4.29
C ASP A 80 11.57 6.39 4.55
N ARG A 81 11.91 7.03 5.67
CA ARG A 81 11.42 8.36 6.07
C ARG A 81 11.72 9.42 4.99
N TYR A 82 12.69 9.15 4.12
CA TYR A 82 13.10 10.01 3.02
C TYR A 82 12.83 9.38 1.64
N SER A 83 12.03 8.32 1.57
CA SER A 83 11.66 7.72 0.29
C SER A 83 10.78 8.66 -0.51
N ASP A 84 10.87 8.55 -1.83
CA ASP A 84 10.10 9.37 -2.76
C ASP A 84 8.57 9.21 -2.53
N LEU A 85 8.09 8.00 -2.20
CA LEU A 85 6.67 7.75 -1.89
C LEU A 85 6.25 8.31 -0.54
N GLU A 86 7.11 8.26 0.48
CA GLU A 86 6.83 8.84 1.80
C GLU A 86 6.69 10.36 1.70
N ILE A 87 7.62 11.03 1.02
CA ILE A 87 7.56 12.49 0.80
C ILE A 87 6.27 12.87 0.05
N ALA A 88 5.91 12.13 -1.00
CA ALA A 88 4.67 12.35 -1.74
C ALA A 88 3.40 12.17 -0.91
N SER A 89 3.42 11.25 0.06
CA SER A 89 2.26 10.89 0.87
C SER A 89 1.91 11.93 1.95
N ARG A 90 2.89 12.69 2.42
CA ARG A 90 2.71 13.69 3.49
C ARG A 90 1.65 14.76 3.20
N PRO A 91 1.73 15.52 2.09
CA PRO A 91 0.69 16.51 1.77
C PRO A 91 -0.68 15.86 1.56
N LEU A 92 -0.71 14.65 0.98
CA LEU A 92 -1.94 13.87 0.79
C LEU A 92 -2.60 13.54 2.13
N PHE A 93 -1.88 12.91 3.05
CA PHE A 93 -2.44 12.53 4.35
C PHE A 93 -2.75 13.73 5.23
N HIS A 94 -1.96 14.79 5.15
CA HIS A 94 -2.29 16.05 5.82
C HIS A 94 -3.63 16.63 5.34
N ALA A 95 -3.87 16.65 4.02
CA ALA A 95 -5.15 17.10 3.46
C ALA A 95 -6.32 16.17 3.84
N VAL A 96 -6.11 14.85 3.84
CA VAL A 96 -7.11 13.88 4.32
C VAL A 96 -7.46 14.12 5.79
N THR A 97 -6.47 14.31 6.66
CA THR A 97 -6.72 14.61 8.08
C THR A 97 -7.51 15.91 8.23
N ARG A 98 -7.17 16.96 7.48
CA ARG A 98 -7.94 18.20 7.50
C ARG A 98 -9.38 17.98 7.06
N GLN A 99 -9.60 17.23 5.98
CA GLN A 99 -10.93 16.93 5.46
C GLN A 99 -11.78 16.18 6.49
N ASN A 100 -11.22 15.17 7.16
CA ASN A 100 -11.93 14.44 8.22
C ASN A 100 -12.38 15.37 9.34
N ARG A 101 -11.50 16.27 9.81
CA ARG A 101 -11.84 17.24 10.86
C ARG A 101 -12.94 18.21 10.42
N ILE A 102 -13.00 18.56 9.14
CA ILE A 102 -14.10 19.36 8.59
C ILE A 102 -15.41 18.56 8.61
N ASP A 103 -15.37 17.30 8.18
CA ASP A 103 -16.54 16.41 8.13
C ASP A 103 -17.09 16.04 9.52
N GLU A 104 -16.21 16.00 10.53
CA GLU A 104 -16.53 15.80 11.94
C GLU A 104 -17.05 17.08 12.62
N GLY A 105 -16.96 18.23 11.94
CA GLY A 105 -17.38 19.53 12.47
C GLY A 105 -16.39 20.17 13.44
N GLU A 106 -15.20 19.60 13.60
CA GLU A 106 -14.11 20.21 14.40
C GLU A 106 -13.61 21.51 13.73
N ASN A 107 -13.63 21.55 12.40
CA ASN A 107 -13.24 22.70 11.60
C ASN A 107 -14.37 23.11 10.65
N GLY A 108 -14.62 24.41 10.52
CA GLY A 108 -15.47 24.94 9.46
C GLY A 108 -14.72 25.09 8.14
N ILE A 109 -15.48 25.14 7.03
CA ILE A 109 -14.99 25.57 5.72
C ILE A 109 -15.96 26.62 5.19
N ASP A 110 -15.43 27.74 4.71
CA ASP A 110 -16.23 28.74 4.01
C ASP A 110 -16.37 28.32 2.55
N GLU A 111 -17.38 27.50 2.26
CA GLU A 111 -17.63 26.99 0.90
C GLU A 111 -17.93 28.12 -0.09
N HIS A 112 -18.54 29.23 0.37
CA HIS A 112 -18.84 30.38 -0.48
C HIS A 112 -17.55 31.04 -0.99
N HIS A 113 -16.54 31.16 -0.13
CA HIS A 113 -15.23 31.71 -0.49
C HIS A 113 -14.22 30.65 -0.95
N THR A 114 -14.64 29.38 -1.11
CA THR A 114 -13.79 28.28 -1.56
C THR A 114 -14.32 27.68 -2.88
N PRO A 115 -14.04 28.32 -4.02
CA PRO A 115 -14.45 27.80 -5.33
C PRO A 115 -13.99 26.36 -5.55
N PHE A 116 -14.83 25.54 -6.18
CA PHE A 116 -14.55 24.13 -6.50
C PHE A 116 -14.26 23.23 -5.28
N TRP A 117 -14.75 23.59 -4.10
CA TRP A 117 -14.56 22.79 -2.89
C TRP A 117 -15.03 21.34 -3.05
N PHE A 118 -16.20 21.12 -3.66
CA PHE A 118 -16.73 19.77 -3.86
C PHE A 118 -15.86 18.92 -4.81
N GLU A 119 -15.37 19.51 -5.90
CA GLU A 119 -14.44 18.84 -6.81
C GLU A 119 -13.10 18.56 -6.14
N TYR A 120 -12.62 19.47 -5.28
CA TYR A 120 -11.38 19.28 -4.52
C TYR A 120 -11.50 18.06 -3.61
N ARG A 121 -12.60 17.98 -2.85
CA ARG A 121 -12.92 16.85 -1.98
C ARG A 121 -13.00 15.54 -2.76
N GLY A 122 -13.70 15.53 -3.89
CA GLY A 122 -13.82 14.35 -4.74
C GLY A 122 -12.47 13.87 -5.27
N ALA A 123 -11.61 14.80 -5.71
CA ALA A 123 -10.27 14.47 -6.20
C ALA A 123 -9.36 13.95 -5.07
N LEU A 124 -9.40 14.58 -3.89
CA LEU A 124 -8.66 14.15 -2.69
C LEU A 124 -9.09 12.74 -2.24
N ALA A 125 -10.39 12.49 -2.17
CA ALA A 125 -10.94 11.17 -1.85
C ALA A 125 -10.42 10.13 -2.86
N ALA A 126 -10.51 10.43 -4.16
CA ALA A 126 -10.08 9.51 -5.20
C ALA A 126 -8.59 9.13 -5.10
N VAL A 127 -7.69 10.10 -4.91
CA VAL A 127 -6.25 9.80 -4.76
C VAL A 127 -5.95 9.10 -3.43
N SER A 128 -6.59 9.48 -2.32
CA SER A 128 -6.36 8.85 -1.01
C SER A 128 -6.84 7.40 -0.95
N GLU A 129 -8.01 7.09 -1.52
CA GLU A 129 -8.53 5.73 -1.63
C GLU A 129 -7.63 4.86 -2.52
N ALA A 130 -7.17 5.40 -3.66
CA ALA A 130 -6.21 4.73 -4.54
C ALA A 130 -4.89 4.41 -3.82
N TRP A 131 -4.38 5.39 -3.06
CA TRP A 131 -3.15 5.24 -2.30
C TRP A 131 -3.30 4.16 -1.23
N PHE A 132 -4.38 4.16 -0.46
CA PHE A 132 -4.62 3.18 0.60
C PHE A 132 -4.80 1.77 0.05
N GLU A 133 -5.55 1.62 -1.05
CA GLU A 133 -5.73 0.34 -1.75
C GLU A 133 -4.38 -0.30 -2.13
N CYS A 134 -3.43 0.50 -2.62
CA CYS A 134 -2.15 -0.01 -3.12
C CYS A 134 -1.07 -0.14 -2.04
N SER A 135 -1.01 0.81 -1.10
CA SER A 135 0.10 0.90 -0.13
C SER A 135 -0.01 -0.10 1.02
N SER A 136 -1.23 -0.41 1.49
CA SER A 136 -1.48 -1.16 2.73
C SER A 136 -0.82 -2.54 2.85
N ARG A 137 -0.49 -3.17 1.71
CA ARG A 137 0.14 -4.51 1.66
C ARG A 137 1.46 -4.57 0.93
N ILE A 138 1.89 -3.43 0.39
CA ILE A 138 3.07 -3.35 -0.48
C ILE A 138 4.13 -2.46 0.14
N ILE A 139 3.75 -1.29 0.68
CA ILE A 139 4.71 -0.44 1.37
C ILE A 139 4.96 -1.01 2.77
N ALA A 140 6.22 -1.22 3.13
CA ALA A 140 6.58 -1.65 4.48
C ALA A 140 6.11 -0.59 5.51
N PRO A 141 5.29 -0.90 6.52
CA PRO A 141 4.84 0.12 7.49
C PRO A 141 5.98 0.72 8.33
N HIS A 142 5.90 2.02 8.61
CA HIS A 142 6.90 2.83 9.34
C HIS A 142 7.23 2.30 10.76
N ARG A 143 6.26 1.71 11.47
CA ARG A 143 6.38 1.42 12.92
C ARG A 143 6.85 0.00 13.24
N LEU A 144 6.90 -0.89 12.25
CA LEU A 144 7.36 -2.26 12.42
C LEU A 144 8.75 -2.30 11.77
N GLN A 145 9.81 -2.59 12.52
CA GLN A 145 11.16 -2.75 11.98
C GLN A 145 11.21 -4.02 11.08
N GLY A 146 10.57 -3.96 9.92
CA GLY A 146 10.32 -5.08 9.00
C GLY A 146 9.12 -4.83 8.08
N THR A 147 8.89 -5.71 7.10
CA THR A 147 7.63 -5.67 6.33
C THR A 147 6.50 -6.10 7.27
N GLY A 148 5.63 -5.19 7.71
CA GLY A 148 4.48 -5.54 8.54
C GLY A 148 3.56 -6.53 7.86
N ALA A 149 3.87 -7.82 8.00
CA ALA A 149 2.98 -8.88 7.62
C ALA A 149 1.72 -8.71 8.47
N ILE A 150 0.58 -8.66 7.81
CA ILE A 150 -0.74 -8.55 8.46
C ILE A 150 -1.34 -9.96 8.46
N PRO A 151 -1.96 -10.40 9.57
CA PRO A 151 -2.55 -11.73 9.67
C PRO A 151 -3.51 -12.03 8.53
N PHE A 152 -3.59 -13.30 8.19
CA PHE A 152 -4.75 -13.81 7.51
C PHE A 152 -5.91 -13.81 8.52
N SER A 153 -6.94 -13.01 8.26
CA SER A 153 -8.14 -12.91 9.08
C SER A 153 -9.39 -13.14 8.22
N PRO A 154 -10.52 -13.55 8.82
CA PRO A 154 -11.81 -13.61 8.11
C PRO A 154 -12.17 -12.29 7.43
N ASP A 155 -11.81 -11.15 8.02
CA ASP A 155 -12.02 -9.83 7.41
C ASP A 155 -11.20 -9.65 6.13
N LEU A 156 -9.97 -10.18 6.08
CA LEU A 156 -9.13 -10.14 4.90
C LEU A 156 -9.67 -11.08 3.81
N GLU A 157 -10.16 -12.26 4.16
CA GLU A 157 -10.86 -13.14 3.22
C GLU A 157 -12.09 -12.46 2.63
N HIS A 158 -12.96 -11.93 3.48
CA HIS A 158 -14.15 -11.22 3.04
C HIS A 158 -13.80 -10.01 2.17
N TYR A 159 -12.77 -9.24 2.55
CA TYR A 159 -12.28 -8.15 1.72
C TYR A 159 -11.82 -8.64 0.35
N LEU A 160 -11.02 -9.72 0.30
CA LEU A 160 -10.53 -10.28 -0.96
C LEU A 160 -11.68 -10.72 -1.88
N ASP A 161 -12.78 -11.23 -1.34
CA ASP A 161 -13.99 -11.57 -2.11
C ASP A 161 -14.64 -10.34 -2.77
N THR A 162 -14.41 -9.14 -2.21
CA THR A 162 -14.88 -7.88 -2.81
C THR A 162 -13.88 -7.26 -3.79
N VAL A 163 -12.64 -7.75 -3.84
CA VAL A 163 -11.62 -7.19 -4.73
C VAL A 163 -11.94 -7.57 -6.16
N PRO A 164 -12.01 -6.60 -7.10
CA PRO A 164 -12.23 -6.93 -8.50
C PRO A 164 -10.97 -7.62 -9.06
N LEU A 165 -11.11 -8.93 -9.28
CA LEU A 165 -10.15 -9.81 -9.92
C LEU A 165 -10.83 -10.51 -11.12
N PRO A 166 -10.07 -10.91 -12.15
CA PRO A 166 -10.59 -11.75 -13.20
C PRO A 166 -11.25 -13.02 -12.65
N SER A 167 -12.32 -13.49 -13.29
CA SER A 167 -13.04 -14.71 -12.89
C SER A 167 -12.17 -15.97 -13.00
N GLU A 168 -11.22 -15.97 -13.93
CA GLU A 168 -10.21 -17.01 -14.09
C GLU A 168 -8.85 -16.46 -13.70
N LEU A 169 -8.27 -17.04 -12.65
CA LEU A 169 -6.93 -16.70 -12.17
C LEU A 169 -5.98 -17.86 -12.49
N PRO A 170 -4.78 -17.59 -13.03
CA PRO A 170 -3.76 -18.62 -13.17
C PRO A 170 -3.46 -19.29 -11.84
N SER A 171 -3.02 -20.56 -11.86
CA SER A 171 -2.58 -21.22 -10.63
C SER A 171 -1.38 -20.49 -10.02
N VAL A 172 -1.34 -20.44 -8.69
CA VAL A 172 -0.16 -19.94 -7.97
C VAL A 172 1.03 -20.84 -8.31
N PRO A 173 2.20 -20.29 -8.71
CA PRO A 173 3.36 -21.10 -9.02
C PRO A 173 3.83 -21.93 -7.82
N ASP A 174 4.27 -23.17 -8.07
CA ASP A 174 4.98 -24.00 -7.10
C ASP A 174 6.42 -24.24 -7.61
N PRO A 175 7.42 -23.50 -7.10
CA PRO A 175 8.79 -23.58 -7.61
C PRO A 175 9.41 -24.96 -7.37
N ALA A 176 10.00 -25.54 -8.42
CA ALA A 176 10.68 -26.84 -8.33
C ALA A 176 11.85 -26.84 -7.35
N GLU A 177 12.58 -25.71 -7.26
CA GLU A 177 13.64 -25.48 -6.28
C GLU A 177 13.19 -24.38 -5.30
N PRO A 178 12.71 -24.75 -4.10
CA PRO A 178 12.18 -23.78 -3.15
C PRO A 178 13.32 -22.95 -2.53
N LEU A 179 13.20 -21.64 -2.60
CA LEU A 179 14.08 -20.70 -1.92
C LEU A 179 13.44 -20.26 -0.61
N PHE A 180 14.18 -20.38 0.49
CA PHE A 180 13.73 -19.99 1.82
C PHE A 180 14.53 -18.82 2.40
N VAL A 181 13.86 -17.95 3.14
CA VAL A 181 14.48 -17.00 4.05
C VAL A 181 13.80 -17.07 5.42
N TYR A 182 14.57 -17.19 6.48
CA TYR A 182 14.02 -17.21 7.84
C TYR A 182 13.68 -15.81 8.31
N THR A 183 12.70 -15.70 9.21
CA THR A 183 12.43 -14.49 9.98
C THR A 183 13.72 -13.86 10.53
N GLY A 184 13.81 -12.53 10.46
CA GLY A 184 14.99 -11.75 10.87
C GLY A 184 16.16 -11.78 9.88
N ARG A 185 16.06 -12.53 8.77
CA ARG A 185 17.06 -12.54 7.69
C ARG A 185 16.58 -11.75 6.48
N VAL A 186 17.52 -11.25 5.68
CA VAL A 186 17.21 -10.43 4.52
C VAL A 186 16.88 -11.31 3.30
N PRO A 187 15.66 -11.29 2.75
CA PRO A 187 15.36 -11.90 1.45
C PRO A 187 16.32 -11.40 0.36
N PRO A 188 16.77 -12.30 -0.54
CA PRO A 188 17.66 -11.93 -1.63
C PRO A 188 16.95 -11.16 -2.76
N CYS A 189 15.62 -11.08 -2.74
CA CYS A 189 14.84 -10.38 -3.76
C CYS A 189 13.48 -9.94 -3.23
N SER A 190 12.93 -8.88 -3.85
CA SER A 190 11.53 -8.54 -3.66
C SER A 190 10.61 -9.51 -4.41
N GLY A 191 9.43 -9.78 -3.84
CA GLY A 191 8.50 -10.72 -4.45
C GLY A 191 7.42 -11.16 -3.47
N ILE A 192 6.63 -12.16 -3.88
CA ILE A 192 5.60 -12.78 -3.05
C ILE A 192 6.18 -14.04 -2.41
N TRP A 193 6.09 -14.08 -1.08
CA TRP A 193 6.59 -15.16 -0.26
C TRP A 193 5.46 -15.68 0.63
N GLU A 194 5.48 -16.97 0.94
CA GLU A 194 4.53 -17.57 1.89
C GLU A 194 5.23 -18.08 3.15
N PRO A 195 4.57 -18.00 4.31
CA PRO A 195 5.15 -18.44 5.58
C PRO A 195 4.98 -19.94 5.77
N VAL A 196 6.10 -20.66 5.87
CA VAL A 196 6.15 -22.10 6.14
C VAL A 196 6.65 -22.34 7.58
N ALA A 197 6.01 -23.27 8.28
CA ALA A 197 6.40 -23.67 9.63
C ALA A 197 7.87 -24.09 9.67
N VAL A 198 8.63 -23.54 10.63
CA VAL A 198 9.99 -24.01 10.90
C VAL A 198 9.91 -25.28 11.75
N PRO A 199 10.55 -26.39 11.34
CA PRO A 199 10.63 -27.57 12.18
C PRO A 199 11.31 -27.24 13.52
N PRO A 200 10.82 -27.75 14.67
CA PRO A 200 11.43 -27.49 15.96
C PRO A 200 12.91 -27.89 15.95
N ARG A 201 13.78 -26.98 16.37
CA ARG A 201 15.24 -27.19 16.38
C ARG A 201 15.57 -28.27 17.41
N LYS A 202 15.90 -29.49 16.97
CA LYS A 202 16.42 -30.53 17.86
C LYS A 202 17.80 -30.12 18.37
N LEU A 203 17.89 -29.75 19.65
CA LEU A 203 19.12 -29.35 20.33
C LEU A 203 20.12 -30.52 20.38
N THR A 204 20.96 -30.61 19.36
CA THR A 204 22.07 -31.55 19.24
C THR A 204 23.39 -30.79 19.09
N LEU A 205 24.53 -31.41 19.45
CA LEU A 205 25.86 -30.80 19.27
C LEU A 205 26.12 -30.33 17.83
N ARG A 206 25.61 -31.07 16.82
CA ARG A 206 25.64 -30.64 15.41
C ARG A 206 24.76 -29.42 15.12
N SER A 207 23.60 -29.31 15.75
CA SER A 207 22.70 -28.17 15.57
C SER A 207 23.24 -26.85 16.14
N LEU A 208 24.17 -26.92 17.10
CA LEU A 208 24.86 -25.76 17.68
C LEU A 208 25.97 -25.22 16.77
N LEU A 209 26.52 -26.07 15.88
CA LEU A 209 27.55 -25.71 14.90
C LEU A 209 26.98 -25.13 13.60
N LEU A 210 25.69 -25.33 13.33
CA LEU A 210 25.01 -24.81 12.14
C LEU A 210 24.57 -23.36 12.34
N ILE A 211 25.02 -22.48 11.43
CA ILE A 211 24.72 -21.03 11.41
C ILE A 211 23.23 -20.76 11.08
N ALA A 212 22.60 -21.66 10.33
CA ALA A 212 21.20 -21.57 9.94
C ALA A 212 20.46 -22.91 10.14
N PRO A 213 19.16 -22.89 10.49
CA PRO A 213 18.34 -24.10 10.51
C PRO A 213 18.24 -24.71 9.11
N PRO A 214 18.06 -26.04 9.01
CA PRO A 214 17.84 -26.70 7.72
C PRO A 214 16.50 -26.27 7.11
N PRO A 215 16.39 -26.21 5.77
CA PRO A 215 15.15 -25.84 5.09
C PRO A 215 14.01 -26.80 5.50
N PRO A 216 12.77 -26.30 5.63
CA PRO A 216 11.62 -27.17 5.89
C PRO A 216 11.51 -28.26 4.81
N PRO A 217 11.20 -29.53 5.15
CA PRO A 217 10.96 -30.56 4.16
C PRO A 217 9.54 -30.46 3.58
N PRO A 218 9.31 -30.92 2.33
CA PRO A 218 7.96 -31.09 1.80
C PRO A 218 7.24 -32.29 2.46
N PRO A 219 5.89 -32.31 2.52
CA PRO A 219 4.99 -31.22 2.13
C PRO A 219 5.09 -30.02 3.10
N PHE A 220 5.06 -28.81 2.55
CA PHE A 220 5.24 -27.59 3.35
C PHE A 220 3.97 -27.26 4.14
N CYS A 221 4.12 -27.02 5.45
CA CYS A 221 3.04 -26.56 6.30
C CYS A 221 2.97 -25.02 6.26
N VAL A 222 2.04 -24.47 5.48
CA VAL A 222 1.79 -23.02 5.41
C VAL A 222 1.04 -22.58 6.67
N VAL A 223 1.58 -21.60 7.40
CA VAL A 223 1.08 -21.20 8.73
C VAL A 223 0.53 -19.77 8.77
N GLY A 224 0.28 -19.15 7.61
CA GLY A 224 -0.25 -17.79 7.54
C GLY A 224 -0.44 -17.28 6.11
N ALA A 225 -0.69 -15.98 5.96
CA ALA A 225 -0.85 -15.34 4.66
C ALA A 225 0.49 -15.15 3.95
N MET A 226 0.48 -15.34 2.63
CA MET A 226 1.56 -14.83 1.77
C MET A 226 1.66 -13.30 1.83
N HIS A 227 2.88 -12.77 1.67
CA HIS A 227 3.17 -11.35 1.76
C HIS A 227 4.16 -10.91 0.68
N TYR A 228 4.11 -9.64 0.32
CA TYR A 228 5.13 -9.04 -0.54
C TYR A 228 6.33 -8.64 0.32
N LEU A 229 7.43 -9.41 0.24
CA LEU A 229 8.67 -9.07 0.93
C LEU A 229 9.56 -8.21 0.05
N HIS A 230 10.36 -7.36 0.67
CA HIS A 230 11.32 -6.49 -0.01
C HIS A 230 12.74 -6.98 0.16
N GLY A 231 13.44 -7.19 -0.95
CA GLY A 231 14.88 -7.49 -0.90
C GLY A 231 15.64 -6.34 -0.23
N GLY A 232 16.53 -6.65 0.71
CA GLY A 232 17.28 -5.64 1.48
C GLY A 232 16.64 -5.25 2.82
N LEU A 233 15.36 -5.57 3.04
CA LEU A 233 14.72 -5.46 4.36
C LEU A 233 14.71 -6.81 5.06
N VAL A 234 14.65 -6.83 6.39
CA VAL A 234 14.53 -8.09 7.15
C VAL A 234 13.16 -8.72 6.95
N ALA A 235 13.13 -10.04 6.77
CA ALA A 235 11.91 -10.82 6.72
C ALA A 235 11.20 -10.77 8.08
N PRO A 236 9.89 -10.54 8.12
CA PRO A 236 9.17 -10.34 9.36
C PRO A 236 8.83 -11.67 10.04
N HIS A 237 8.35 -11.56 11.28
CA HIS A 237 7.57 -12.63 11.89
C HIS A 237 6.24 -12.78 11.13
N ALA A 238 5.74 -14.00 11.01
CA ALA A 238 4.43 -14.22 10.41
C ALA A 238 3.35 -14.07 11.48
N PRO A 239 2.35 -13.20 11.25
CA PRO A 239 1.17 -13.16 12.10
C PRO A 239 0.28 -14.36 11.80
N VAL A 240 -0.06 -15.11 12.84
CA VAL A 240 -0.91 -16.29 12.79
C VAL A 240 -2.10 -16.02 13.71
N SER A 241 -3.31 -16.20 13.18
CA SER A 241 -4.52 -16.10 13.98
C SER A 241 -4.74 -17.43 14.72
N THR A 242 -4.76 -17.40 16.04
CA THR A 242 -5.05 -18.55 16.91
C THR A 242 -6.47 -18.45 17.50
N GLY A 243 -7.41 -17.87 16.73
CA GLY A 243 -8.79 -17.64 17.15
C GLY A 243 -8.96 -16.21 17.65
N GLU A 244 -8.76 -15.98 18.94
CA GLU A 244 -8.96 -14.67 19.59
C GLU A 244 -7.71 -13.77 19.61
N GLU A 245 -6.53 -14.35 19.41
CA GLU A 245 -5.24 -13.65 19.44
C GLU A 245 -4.48 -13.75 18.11
N ILE A 246 -3.63 -12.75 17.86
CA ILE A 246 -2.69 -12.74 16.73
C ILE A 246 -1.29 -12.97 17.31
N ASP A 247 -0.76 -14.17 17.10
CA ASP A 247 0.61 -14.52 17.47
C ASP A 247 1.58 -14.18 16.34
N CYS A 248 2.75 -13.65 16.66
CA CYS A 248 3.83 -13.45 15.70
C CYS A 248 4.86 -14.57 15.86
N VAL A 249 4.93 -15.48 14.89
CA VAL A 249 5.80 -16.67 14.97
C VAL A 249 6.97 -16.60 13.98
N ASP A 250 8.06 -17.27 14.34
CA ASP A 250 9.19 -17.48 13.43
C ASP A 250 8.82 -18.46 12.32
N VAL A 251 9.06 -18.06 11.08
CA VAL A 251 8.75 -18.86 9.89
C VAL A 251 9.94 -18.94 8.95
N ALA A 252 9.88 -19.92 8.06
CA ALA A 252 10.65 -19.90 6.83
C ALA A 252 9.75 -19.34 5.72
N TRP A 253 10.07 -18.15 5.22
CA TRP A 253 9.40 -17.58 4.06
C TRP A 253 9.87 -18.30 2.80
N ARG A 254 8.96 -18.99 2.11
CA ARG A 254 9.19 -19.66 0.82
C ARG A 254 8.86 -18.70 -0.31
N LEU A 255 9.80 -18.48 -1.23
CA LEU A 255 9.55 -17.64 -2.41
C LEU A 255 8.55 -18.35 -3.33
N LEU A 256 7.45 -17.67 -3.68
CA LEU A 256 6.51 -18.14 -4.71
C LEU A 256 6.76 -17.44 -6.04
N TRP A 257 7.08 -16.15 -5.99
CA TRP A 257 7.26 -15.35 -7.18
C TRP A 257 8.22 -14.19 -6.96
N ARG A 258 9.24 -14.09 -7.81
CA ARG A 258 10.20 -12.99 -7.82
C ARG A 258 9.65 -11.85 -8.67
N ASP A 259 9.62 -10.63 -8.14
CA ASP A 259 9.19 -9.47 -8.91
C ASP A 259 10.35 -8.91 -9.74
N GLU A 260 10.44 -9.36 -11.00
CA GLU A 260 11.43 -8.88 -11.96
C GLU A 260 10.80 -8.02 -13.08
N ARG A 261 9.52 -7.64 -12.94
CA ARG A 261 8.80 -6.92 -14.01
C ARG A 261 9.51 -5.61 -14.39
N TYR A 262 9.35 -5.20 -15.64
CA TYR A 262 9.83 -3.93 -16.20
C TYR A 262 11.36 -3.77 -16.31
N ARG A 263 12.17 -4.76 -15.93
CA ARG A 263 13.63 -4.74 -16.16
C ARG A 263 13.99 -4.70 -17.66
N ASP A 264 13.12 -5.28 -18.48
CA ASP A 264 13.18 -5.25 -19.95
C ASP A 264 12.46 -4.03 -20.56
N GLY A 265 11.93 -3.13 -19.71
CA GLY A 265 11.16 -1.96 -20.11
C GLY A 265 9.71 -2.26 -20.50
N SER A 266 9.24 -3.52 -20.44
CA SER A 266 7.89 -3.91 -20.86
C SER A 266 6.93 -4.00 -19.67
N VAL A 267 5.69 -3.55 -19.87
CA VAL A 267 4.60 -3.78 -18.90
C VAL A 267 3.89 -5.08 -19.29
N PRO A 268 3.77 -6.07 -18.38
CA PRO A 268 3.09 -7.33 -18.69
C PRO A 268 1.65 -7.10 -19.18
N ALA A 269 1.24 -7.81 -20.23
CA ALA A 269 -0.11 -7.68 -20.80
C ALA A 269 -1.22 -7.96 -19.78
N THR A 270 -0.95 -8.81 -18.79
CA THR A 270 -1.86 -9.13 -17.68
C THR A 270 -2.24 -7.91 -16.84
N GLU A 271 -1.44 -6.84 -16.84
CA GLU A 271 -1.79 -5.62 -16.10
C GLU A 271 -2.94 -4.84 -16.75
N SER A 272 -3.16 -4.99 -18.06
CA SER A 272 -4.28 -4.33 -18.76
C SER A 272 -5.66 -4.82 -18.27
N SER A 273 -5.72 -6.05 -17.76
CA SER A 273 -6.94 -6.63 -17.17
C SER A 273 -7.12 -6.27 -15.69
N TYR A 274 -6.18 -5.56 -15.06
CA TYR A 274 -6.37 -5.14 -13.68
C TYR A 274 -7.56 -4.20 -13.54
N ARG A 275 -8.31 -4.43 -12.48
CA ARG A 275 -9.44 -3.60 -12.05
C ARG A 275 -9.18 -3.17 -10.62
N PHE A 276 -9.47 -1.91 -10.31
CA PHE A 276 -9.26 -1.33 -9.00
C PHE A 276 -10.60 -1.05 -8.36
N ALA A 277 -10.69 -1.26 -7.05
CA ALA A 277 -11.92 -1.03 -6.31
C ALA A 277 -12.25 0.46 -6.19
N PHE A 278 -11.22 1.31 -6.33
CA PHE A 278 -11.32 2.76 -6.19
C PHE A 278 -10.86 3.49 -7.47
N PRO A 279 -11.09 4.83 -7.56
CA PRO A 279 -12.15 5.52 -6.83
C PRO A 279 -13.48 4.86 -7.15
N ARG A 280 -14.33 4.63 -6.14
CA ARG A 280 -15.70 4.24 -6.43
C ARG A 280 -16.33 5.45 -7.10
N LEU A 281 -16.75 5.32 -8.36
CA LEU A 281 -17.51 6.38 -9.02
C LEU A 281 -18.80 6.57 -8.22
N ALA A 282 -18.82 7.54 -7.31
CA ALA A 282 -20.03 7.89 -6.61
C ALA A 282 -21.00 8.50 -7.64
N PRO A 283 -22.30 8.14 -7.61
CA PRO A 283 -23.32 8.93 -8.30
C PRO A 283 -23.26 10.36 -7.75
N HIS A 284 -23.31 11.35 -8.63
CA HIS A 284 -23.33 12.77 -8.26
C HIS A 284 -24.34 13.02 -7.12
N GLY A 285 -23.85 13.57 -6.00
CA GLY A 285 -24.70 14.21 -4.99
C GLY A 285 -25.01 13.45 -3.69
N ALA A 286 -24.43 12.27 -3.44
CA ALA A 286 -24.55 11.63 -2.13
C ALA A 286 -23.24 11.74 -1.32
N ALA A 287 -23.28 12.46 -0.19
CA ALA A 287 -22.25 12.33 0.84
C ALA A 287 -22.22 10.87 1.30
N HIS A 288 -21.13 10.15 0.99
CA HIS A 288 -21.09 8.70 1.19
C HIS A 288 -20.65 8.36 2.63
N PRO A 289 -21.44 7.59 3.40
CA PRO A 289 -21.21 7.31 4.82
C PRO A 289 -20.07 6.31 5.12
N ALA A 290 -19.24 5.95 4.12
CA ALA A 290 -18.24 4.88 4.24
C ALA A 290 -16.87 5.36 4.74
N MET A 291 -16.66 6.67 4.95
CA MET A 291 -15.46 7.21 5.60
C MET A 291 -15.56 7.21 7.14
N ARG A 292 -16.72 6.85 7.71
CA ARG A 292 -16.96 6.98 9.16
C ARG A 292 -16.27 5.93 10.04
N ASP A 293 -15.75 4.84 9.48
CA ASP A 293 -15.25 3.74 10.31
C ASP A 293 -14.01 3.05 9.73
N ARG A 294 -12.97 3.84 9.45
CA ARG A 294 -11.61 3.31 9.21
C ARG A 294 -10.54 4.07 9.97
N THR A 295 -10.91 4.95 10.89
CA THR A 295 -9.93 5.71 11.69
C THR A 295 -9.15 4.75 12.58
N GLU A 296 -9.82 3.76 13.21
CA GLU A 296 -9.14 2.72 13.97
C GLU A 296 -8.27 1.80 13.11
N GLU A 297 -8.72 1.42 11.90
CA GLU A 297 -7.90 0.64 10.96
C GLU A 297 -6.66 1.46 10.49
N LYS A 298 -6.83 2.76 10.24
CA LYS A 298 -5.74 3.67 9.85
C LYS A 298 -4.76 3.93 11.00
N ILE A 299 -5.23 4.01 12.24
CA ILE A 299 -4.39 4.10 13.45
C ILE A 299 -3.67 2.77 13.69
N ARG A 300 -4.38 1.64 13.60
CA ARG A 300 -3.83 0.27 13.74
C ARG A 300 -2.77 -0.04 12.70
N LEU A 301 -2.96 0.44 11.46
CA LEU A 301 -1.98 0.32 10.37
C LEU A 301 -0.90 1.43 10.40
N GLY A 302 -0.96 2.36 11.36
CA GLY A 302 0.05 3.40 11.58
C GLY A 302 0.06 4.53 10.55
N TYR A 303 -1.01 4.70 9.77
CA TYR A 303 -1.17 5.76 8.77
C TYR A 303 -1.64 7.11 9.35
N LEU A 304 -2.14 7.10 10.59
CA LEU A 304 -2.48 8.30 11.35
C LEU A 304 -1.79 8.22 12.73
N PRO A 305 -1.44 9.37 13.34
CA PRO A 305 -0.85 9.41 14.68
C PRO A 305 -1.68 8.62 15.69
#